data_AF-A0A553ZS02-F1
#
_entry.id   AF-A0A553ZS02-F1
#
_cell.length_a   1.000
_cell.length_b   1.000
_cell.length_c   1.000
_cell.angle_alpha   90.00
_cell.angle_beta   90.00
_cell.angle_gamma   90.00
#
_symmetry.space_group_name_H-M   'P 1'
#
loop_
_entity.id
_entity.type
_entity.pdbx_description
1 polymer ?
#
loop_
_entity_poly.entity_id
_entity_poly.type
_entity_poly.pdbx_seq_one_letter_code
_entity_poly.pdbx_strand_id
1 'polypeptide(L)' 'MKTFSDRWRQLDWDDIRLRINGKTAVDVERALNASQFTRDDMMALLSPAASGYLEQLAQRAQR' A
#
# COMPACT_ATOMS: atom_id res chain seq x y z
N MET A 1 24.96 -1.84 -15.12
CA MET A 1 24.09 -2.54 -14.16
C MET A 1 23.19 -1.49 -13.51
N LYS A 2 21.86 -1.63 -13.53
CA LYS A 2 20.96 -0.65 -12.89
C LYS A 2 20.91 -0.93 -11.39
N THR A 3 21.17 0.07 -10.57
CA THR A 3 21.09 -0.02 -9.11
C THR A 3 19.68 0.27 -8.60
N PHE A 4 19.41 -0.05 -7.33
CA PHE A 4 18.18 0.38 -6.65
C PHE A 4 18.01 1.91 -6.72
N SER A 5 19.08 2.66 -6.47
CA SER A 5 19.08 4.12 -6.51
C SER A 5 18.70 4.69 -7.89
N ASP A 6 19.10 4.02 -8.97
CA ASP A 6 18.71 4.44 -10.33
C ASP A 6 17.21 4.28 -10.57
N ARG A 7 16.60 3.22 -10.02
CA ARG A 7 15.14 3.00 -10.09
C ARG A 7 14.38 3.90 -9.14
N TRP A 8 14.91 4.16 -7.95
CA TRP A 8 14.33 5.05 -6.95
C TRP A 8 14.15 6.47 -7.49
N ARG A 9 15.15 6.98 -8.22
CA ARG A 9 15.08 8.31 -8.88
C ARG A 9 14.08 8.38 -10.04
N GLN A 10 13.69 7.24 -10.61
CA GLN A 10 12.71 7.17 -11.70
C GLN A 10 11.26 7.09 -11.19
N LEU A 11 11.06 6.97 -9.87
CA LEU A 11 9.73 6.95 -9.29
C LEU A 11 9.14 8.36 -9.30
N ASP A 12 7.92 8.47 -9.82
CA ASP A 12 7.10 9.66 -9.68
C ASP A 12 6.52 9.70 -8.26
N TRP A 13 7.17 10.48 -7.39
CA TRP A 13 6.79 10.57 -5.99
C TRP A 13 5.44 11.26 -5.77
N ASP A 14 5.08 12.19 -6.65
CA ASP A 14 3.83 12.92 -6.56
C ASP A 14 2.66 12.01 -6.96
N ASP A 15 2.80 11.23 -8.04
CA ASP A 15 1.82 10.19 -8.41
C ASP A 15 1.67 9.16 -7.29
N ILE A 16 2.77 8.63 -6.75
CA ILE A 16 2.72 7.62 -5.68
C ILE A 16 2.00 8.19 -4.45
N ARG A 17 2.31 9.42 -4.06
CA ARG A 17 1.68 10.07 -2.91
C ARG A 17 0.19 10.30 -3.16
N LEU A 18 -0.19 10.78 -4.34
CA LEU A 18 -1.59 10.99 -4.70
C LEU A 18 -2.36 9.66 -4.66
N ARG A 19 -1.78 8.60 -5.24
CA ARG A 19 -2.38 7.27 -5.26
C ARG A 19 -2.56 6.67 -3.87
N ILE A 20 -1.59 6.81 -2.98
CA ILE A 20 -1.71 6.35 -1.58
C ILE A 20 -2.81 7.12 -0.86
N ASN A 21 -2.84 8.45 -0.98
CA ASN A 21 -3.83 9.28 -0.29
C ASN A 21 -5.24 9.15 -0.88
N GLY A 22 -5.37 8.75 -2.14
CA GLY A 22 -6.65 8.54 -2.82
C GLY A 22 -7.31 7.18 -2.58
N LYS A 23 -6.70 6.28 -1.81
CA LYS A 23 -7.28 4.96 -1.52
C LYS A 23 -8.48 5.07 -0.60
N THR A 24 -9.43 4.17 -0.80
CA THR A 24 -10.68 4.11 -0.06
C THR A 24 -10.70 2.94 0.93
N ALA A 25 -11.64 2.96 1.87
CA ALA A 25 -11.85 1.83 2.78
C ALA A 25 -12.14 0.51 2.04
N VAL A 26 -12.86 0.57 0.92
CA VAL A 26 -13.12 -0.60 0.06
C VAL A 26 -11.83 -1.19 -0.50
N ASP A 27 -10.88 -0.33 -0.91
CA ASP A 27 -9.57 -0.78 -1.38
C ASP A 27 -8.77 -1.45 -0.26
N VAL A 28 -8.86 -0.93 0.97
CA VAL A 28 -8.20 -1.51 2.15
C VAL A 28 -8.79 -2.88 2.48
N GLU A 29 -10.12 -3.02 2.51
CA GLU A 29 -10.80 -4.29 2.77
C GLU A 29 -10.45 -5.34 1.71
N ARG A 30 -10.45 -4.93 0.43
CA ARG A 30 -10.01 -5.80 -0.65
C ARG A 30 -8.57 -6.26 -0.46
N ALA A 31 -7.67 -5.33 -0.12
CA ALA A 31 -6.27 -5.63 0.12
C ALA A 31 -6.08 -6.58 1.31
N LEU A 32 -6.77 -6.36 2.43
CA LEU A 32 -6.70 -7.21 3.62
C LEU A 32 -7.09 -8.67 3.34
N ASN A 33 -8.11 -8.86 2.51
CA ASN A 33 -8.61 -10.18 2.13
C ASN A 33 -7.81 -10.84 0.99
N ALA A 34 -6.86 -10.13 0.37
CA ALA A 34 -6.03 -10.69 -0.69
C ALA A 34 -5.08 -11.77 -0.16
N SER A 35 -4.93 -12.86 -0.91
CA SER A 35 -3.99 -13.93 -0.58
C SER A 35 -2.53 -13.55 -0.87
N GLN A 36 -2.31 -12.71 -1.88
CA GLN A 36 -1.00 -12.17 -2.27
C GLN A 36 -1.12 -10.68 -2.55
N PHE A 37 -0.23 -9.88 -1.95
CA PHE A 37 -0.28 -8.43 -2.10
C PHE A 37 0.36 -7.97 -3.41
N THR A 38 -0.39 -7.15 -4.14
CA THR A 38 0.15 -6.34 -5.23
C THR A 38 0.68 -5.01 -4.70
N ARG A 39 1.38 -4.26 -5.56
CA ARG A 39 1.80 -2.88 -5.24
C ARG A 39 0.62 -1.98 -4.90
N ASP A 40 -0.51 -2.18 -5.55
CA ASP A 40 -1.70 -1.36 -5.35
C ASP A 40 -2.40 -1.68 -4.02
N ASP A 41 -2.40 -2.97 -3.62
CA ASP A 41 -2.86 -3.40 -2.30
C ASP A 41 -1.98 -2.79 -1.19
N MET A 42 -0.65 -2.81 -1.36
CA MET A 42 0.26 -2.14 -0.40
C MET A 42 -0.01 -0.65 -0.28
N MET A 43 -0.35 0.04 -1.37
CA MET A 43 -0.73 1.46 -1.32
C MET A 43 -2.02 1.66 -0.53
N ALA A 44 -3.00 0.77 -0.67
CA ALA A 44 -4.22 0.80 0.14
C ALA A 44 -3.92 0.60 1.62
N LEU A 45 -3.12 -0.41 1.97
CA LEU A 45 -2.77 -0.71 3.37
C LEU A 45 -1.92 0.38 4.05
N LEU A 46 -1.21 1.21 3.28
CA LEU A 46 -0.43 2.36 3.78
C LEU A 46 -1.21 3.68 3.74
N SER A 47 -2.43 3.68 3.21
CA SER A 47 -3.23 4.89 3.06
C SER A 47 -3.84 5.37 4.39
N PRO A 48 -4.27 6.65 4.48
CA PRO A 48 -5.03 7.13 5.63
C PRO A 48 -6.33 6.33 5.89
N ALA A 49 -6.95 5.77 4.85
CA ALA A 49 -8.15 4.95 4.99
C ALA A 49 -7.88 3.65 5.78
N ALA A 50 -6.62 3.19 5.82
CA ALA A 50 -6.24 1.99 6.58
C ALA A 50 -6.13 2.22 8.09
N SER A 51 -6.20 3.47 8.58
CA SER A 51 -6.09 3.76 10.02
C SER A 51 -7.16 3.05 10.86
N GLY A 52 -8.37 2.87 10.32
CA GLY A 52 -9.44 2.11 10.99
C GLY A 52 -9.22 0.59 11.04
N TYR A 53 -8.26 0.08 10.27
CA TYR A 53 -7.99 -1.35 10.10
C TYR A 53 -6.66 -1.80 10.70
N LEU A 54 -5.99 -0.94 11.47
CA LEU A 54 -4.66 -1.22 12.05
C LEU A 54 -4.63 -2.52 12.87
N GLU A 55 -5.68 -2.80 13.63
CA GLU A 55 -5.78 -4.05 14.40
C GLU A 55 -5.86 -5.28 13.48
N GLN A 56 -6.68 -5.23 12.44
CA GLN A 56 -6.81 -6.32 11.47
C GLN A 56 -5.50 -6.54 10.70
N LEU A 57 -4.80 -5.45 10.36
CA LEU A 57 -3.46 -5.49 9.77
C LEU A 57 -2.45 -6.18 10.69
N ALA A 58 -2.44 -5.81 11.97
CA ALA A 58 -1.52 -6.41 12.95
C ALA A 58 -1.79 -7.91 13.12
N GLN A 59 -3.05 -8.32 13.23
CA GLN A 59 -3.44 -9.72 13.31
C GLN A 59 -3.01 -10.51 12.05
N ARG A 60 -3.13 -9.91 10.87
CA ARG A 60 -2.71 -10.55 9.61
C ARG A 60 -1.19 -10.66 9.48
N ALA A 61 -0.43 -9.68 9.97
CA ALA A 61 1.03 -9.70 9.91
C ALA A 61 1.68 -10.69 10.90
N GLN A 62 0.97 -11.08 11.95
CA GLN A 62 1.43 -12.08 12.92
C GLN A 62 1.17 -13.53 12.49
N ARG A 63 0.37 -13.74 11.44
CA ARG A 63 0.12 -15.06 10.86
C ARG A 63 1.17 -15.39 9.81
#